data_AF-A0A7S0NDE1-F1
#
_entry.id   AF-A0A7S0NDE1-F1
#
_cell.length_a   1.000
_cell.length_b   1.000
_cell.length_c   1.000
_cell.angle_alpha   90.00
_cell.angle_beta   90.00
_cell.angle_gamma   90.00
#
_symmetry.space_group_name_H-M   'P 1'
#
loop_
_entity.id
_entity.type
_entity.pdbx_description
1 polymer ?
#
loop_
_entity_poly.entity_id
_entity_poly.type
_entity_poly.pdbx_seq_one_letter_code
_entity_poly.pdbx_strand_id
1 'polypeptide(L)'
;MPLTPQFKWNEDEDSCTVEVILSSAAGSARNTRVECTDAMIKVTSPPYFLQLDLYKDIDEGTSKATVLPGMVSIKARKKEKGLWGQLKAAGDAASVKERREASIREKSIRDARRYEDNKEKKRQDDDYVFHKQWDLEKDEKRVIERLAELHKKDAEKQLYEWVETKEAKEAKEAGEEEPVSTYFDKQLVEGDVNPFEEKDGLIPLPGSYHKKTARSSAMANSLKAEPVPEFDIRKKEDESAGGRSEGKEKRTQIEEVVEEEEEEEE
;
A
#
# COMPACT_ATOMS: atom_id res chain seq x y z
N MET A 1 6.21 29.92 -34.46
CA MET A 1 5.25 29.12 -35.24
C MET A 1 5.57 27.64 -35.01
N PRO A 2 4.57 26.77 -34.85
CA PRO A 2 4.81 25.33 -34.75
C PRO A 2 5.32 24.79 -36.09
N LEU A 3 6.22 23.81 -36.03
CA LEU A 3 6.80 23.16 -37.20
C LEU A 3 5.93 21.96 -37.61
N THR A 4 5.67 21.81 -38.90
CA THR A 4 5.00 20.61 -39.43
C THR A 4 6.04 19.50 -39.62
N PRO A 5 5.95 18.39 -38.88
CA PRO A 5 6.88 17.28 -39.05
C PRO A 5 6.64 16.54 -40.38
N GLN A 6 7.66 15.87 -40.88
CA GLN A 6 7.47 14.94 -41.99
C GLN A 6 6.78 13.68 -41.47
N PHE A 7 5.82 13.16 -42.24
CA PHE A 7 5.13 11.93 -41.90
C PHE A 7 5.06 11.02 -43.12
N LYS A 8 5.08 9.71 -42.85
CA LYS A 8 4.79 8.65 -43.79
C LYS A 8 3.55 7.94 -43.30
N TRP A 9 2.77 7.39 -44.22
CA TRP A 9 1.62 6.60 -43.85
C TRP A 9 1.56 5.38 -44.76
N ASN A 10 1.13 4.27 -44.19
CA ASN A 10 0.87 3.02 -44.87
C ASN A 10 -0.54 2.55 -44.52
N GLU A 11 -1.11 1.77 -45.40
CA GLU A 11 -2.49 1.32 -45.29
C GLU A 11 -2.57 -0.17 -45.55
N ASP A 12 -3.24 -0.86 -44.64
CA ASP A 12 -3.71 -2.23 -44.77
C ASP A 12 -5.24 -2.21 -44.89
N GLU A 13 -5.86 -3.32 -45.28
CA GLU A 13 -7.33 -3.40 -45.38
C GLU A 13 -8.04 -3.13 -44.05
N ASP A 14 -7.41 -3.51 -42.94
CA ASP A 14 -7.95 -3.47 -41.58
C ASP A 14 -7.39 -2.32 -40.71
N SER A 15 -6.22 -1.77 -41.06
CA SER A 15 -5.54 -0.75 -40.26
C SER A 15 -4.80 0.29 -41.10
N CYS A 16 -4.63 1.49 -40.55
CA CYS A 16 -3.78 2.53 -41.10
C CYS A 16 -2.64 2.79 -40.13
N THR A 17 -1.41 2.83 -40.63
CA THR A 17 -0.22 3.14 -39.83
C THR A 17 0.33 4.48 -40.25
N VAL A 18 0.43 5.43 -39.32
CA VAL A 18 1.00 6.77 -39.54
C VAL A 18 2.29 6.89 -38.74
N GLU A 19 3.39 7.14 -39.44
CA GLU A 19 4.72 7.34 -38.88
C GLU A 19 5.11 8.81 -38.98
N VAL A 20 5.26 9.48 -37.85
CA VAL A 20 5.68 10.88 -37.78
C VAL A 20 7.15 10.93 -37.38
N ILE A 21 7.98 11.49 -38.26
CA ILE A 21 9.43 11.63 -38.04
C ILE A 21 9.66 12.93 -37.26
N LEU A 22 10.28 12.82 -36.08
CA LEU A 22 10.57 13.93 -35.18
C LEU A 22 12.08 14.02 -34.96
N SER A 23 12.58 15.20 -34.60
CA SER A 23 13.95 15.30 -34.10
C SER A 23 14.11 14.51 -32.80
N SER A 24 15.24 13.81 -32.63
CA SER A 24 15.50 12.94 -31.46
C SER A 24 15.32 13.66 -30.11
N ALA A 25 15.66 14.96 -30.05
CA ALA A 25 15.46 15.79 -28.84
C ALA A 25 13.97 16.10 -28.54
N ALA A 26 13.11 16.15 -29.55
CA ALA A 26 11.68 16.41 -29.42
C ALA A 26 10.85 15.12 -29.27
N GLY A 27 11.31 14.01 -29.86
CA GLY A 27 10.64 12.71 -29.83
C GLY A 27 10.71 11.96 -28.50
N SER A 28 10.85 12.64 -27.36
CA SER A 28 10.75 12.01 -26.04
C SER A 28 9.29 11.77 -25.66
N ALA A 29 9.00 10.61 -25.05
CA ALA A 29 7.66 10.26 -24.58
C ALA A 29 7.07 11.26 -23.58
N ARG A 30 7.93 11.99 -22.84
CA ARG A 30 7.47 13.02 -21.88
C ARG A 30 6.88 14.25 -22.55
N ASN A 31 7.39 14.63 -23.72
CA ASN A 31 6.99 15.87 -24.41
C ASN A 31 6.01 15.61 -25.55
N THR A 32 5.82 14.35 -25.93
CA THR A 32 4.97 13.95 -27.05
C THR A 32 3.59 13.55 -26.54
N ARG A 33 2.58 14.30 -26.95
CA ARG A 33 1.16 13.97 -26.72
C ARG A 33 0.54 13.51 -28.02
N VAL A 34 -0.01 12.30 -28.01
CA VAL A 34 -0.79 11.74 -29.13
C VAL A 34 -2.24 11.65 -28.70
N GLU A 35 -3.12 12.29 -29.48
CA GLU A 35 -4.57 12.22 -29.31
C GLU A 35 -5.15 11.63 -30.59
N CYS A 36 -5.62 10.39 -30.50
CA CYS A 36 -6.43 9.76 -31.55
C CYS A 36 -7.90 9.99 -31.22
N THR A 37 -8.68 10.42 -32.20
CA THR A 37 -10.14 10.45 -32.16
C THR A 37 -10.68 9.64 -33.34
N ASP A 38 -11.97 9.32 -33.34
CA ASP A 38 -12.60 8.56 -34.42
C ASP A 38 -12.32 9.17 -35.82
N ALA A 39 -12.33 10.49 -35.97
CA ALA A 39 -12.13 11.17 -37.26
C ALA A 39 -10.79 11.94 -37.41
N MET A 40 -9.96 12.03 -36.37
CA MET A 40 -8.73 12.84 -36.42
C MET A 40 -7.60 12.26 -35.56
N ILE A 41 -6.37 12.43 -36.04
CA ILE A 41 -5.14 12.17 -35.30
C ILE A 41 -4.42 13.50 -35.05
N LYS A 42 -4.10 13.74 -33.78
CA LYS A 42 -3.33 14.91 -33.34
C LYS A 42 -2.07 14.46 -32.63
N VAL A 43 -0.93 14.96 -33.10
CA VAL A 43 0.38 14.73 -32.50
C VAL A 43 0.98 16.08 -32.14
N THR A 44 1.22 16.28 -30.86
CA THR A 44 1.82 17.50 -30.32
C THR A 44 3.15 17.13 -29.67
N SER A 45 4.26 17.68 -30.17
CA SER A 45 5.59 17.44 -29.63
C SER A 45 6.44 18.68 -29.87
N PRO A 46 6.50 19.63 -28.92
CA PRO A 46 7.14 20.93 -29.15
C PRO A 46 8.58 20.78 -29.69
N PRO A 47 8.96 21.47 -30.78
CA PRO A 47 8.23 22.53 -31.51
C PRO A 47 7.26 22.04 -32.62
N TYR A 48 7.09 20.75 -32.79
CA TYR A 48 6.26 20.12 -33.82
C TYR A 48 4.78 20.02 -33.44
N PHE A 49 3.92 20.24 -34.44
CA PHE A 49 2.48 20.03 -34.35
C PHE A 49 1.98 19.41 -35.65
N LEU A 50 1.23 18.32 -35.53
CA LEU A 50 0.58 17.66 -36.65
C LEU A 50 -0.87 17.37 -36.28
N GLN A 51 -1.76 17.77 -37.18
CA GLN A 51 -3.18 17.47 -37.12
C GLN A 51 -3.59 16.90 -38.48
N LEU A 52 -4.11 15.68 -38.46
CA LEU A 52 -4.56 14.95 -39.63
C LEU A 52 -6.03 14.59 -39.46
N ASP A 53 -6.88 15.14 -40.30
CA ASP A 53 -8.28 14.73 -40.41
C ASP A 53 -8.37 13.53 -41.32
N LEU A 54 -8.91 12.43 -40.82
CA LEU A 54 -8.93 11.13 -41.48
C LEU A 54 -10.09 11.07 -42.48
N TYR A 55 -9.90 10.29 -43.55
CA TYR A 55 -10.96 10.10 -44.56
C TYR A 55 -12.20 9.38 -44.02
N LYS A 56 -11.99 8.36 -43.17
CA LYS A 56 -13.06 7.56 -42.54
C LYS A 56 -12.80 7.41 -41.04
N ASP A 57 -13.83 6.94 -40.34
CA ASP A 57 -13.74 6.70 -38.90
C ASP A 57 -12.84 5.53 -38.55
N ILE A 58 -12.12 5.71 -37.46
CA ILE A 58 -11.23 4.76 -36.81
C ILE A 58 -11.86 4.33 -35.48
N ASP A 59 -11.54 3.12 -35.05
CA ASP A 59 -11.83 2.68 -33.70
C ASP A 59 -10.72 3.15 -32.73
N GLU A 60 -11.03 4.15 -31.91
CA GLU A 60 -10.15 4.64 -30.86
C GLU A 60 -9.72 3.54 -29.87
N GLY A 61 -10.57 2.56 -29.59
CA GLY A 61 -10.33 1.57 -28.53
C GLY A 61 -9.25 0.55 -28.87
N THR A 62 -9.13 0.18 -30.14
CA THR A 62 -8.14 -0.80 -30.63
C THR A 62 -6.90 -0.15 -31.23
N SER A 63 -6.92 1.16 -31.42
CA SER A 63 -5.80 1.94 -31.94
C SER A 63 -4.68 2.08 -30.91
N LYS A 64 -3.42 1.93 -31.36
CA LYS A 64 -2.24 1.99 -30.50
C LYS A 64 -1.26 3.02 -31.04
N ALA A 65 -0.71 3.84 -30.15
CA ALA A 65 0.36 4.79 -30.47
C ALA A 65 1.63 4.40 -29.72
N THR A 66 2.71 4.20 -30.47
CA THR A 66 4.04 3.90 -29.94
C THR A 66 4.93 5.11 -30.17
N VAL A 67 5.39 5.71 -29.07
CA VAL A 67 6.33 6.83 -29.12
C VAL A 67 7.75 6.28 -28.96
N LEU A 68 8.54 6.35 -30.01
CA LEU A 68 9.97 6.03 -30.00
C LEU A 68 10.80 7.34 -30.06
N PRO A 69 12.04 7.33 -29.55
CA PRO A 69 12.94 8.47 -29.69
C PRO A 69 13.12 8.87 -31.16
N GLY A 70 12.59 10.03 -31.53
CA GLY A 70 12.64 10.56 -32.90
C GLY A 70 11.58 10.03 -33.88
N MET A 71 10.66 9.15 -33.44
CA MET A 71 9.58 8.68 -34.31
C MET A 71 8.31 8.32 -33.51
N VAL A 72 7.15 8.78 -33.98
CA VAL A 72 5.85 8.38 -33.42
C VAL A 72 5.16 7.49 -34.44
N SER A 73 4.94 6.21 -34.09
CA SER A 73 4.20 5.27 -34.93
C SER A 73 2.79 5.08 -34.35
N ILE A 74 1.77 5.39 -35.14
CA ILE A 74 0.37 5.32 -34.74
C ILE A 74 -0.28 4.26 -35.61
N LYS A 75 -0.64 3.12 -35.02
CA LYS A 75 -1.41 2.07 -35.68
C LYS A 75 -2.88 2.23 -35.31
N ALA A 76 -3.65 2.75 -36.25
CA ALA A 76 -5.04 3.07 -36.08
C ALA A 76 -5.92 2.03 -36.80
N ARG A 77 -6.86 1.41 -36.07
CA ARG A 77 -7.74 0.35 -36.60
C ARG A 77 -8.94 0.96 -37.28
N LYS A 78 -9.23 0.56 -38.51
CA LYS A 78 -10.37 1.11 -39.25
C LYS A 78 -11.68 0.56 -38.70
N LYS A 79 -12.71 1.39 -38.65
CA LYS A 79 -14.06 0.94 -38.27
C LYS A 79 -14.71 0.13 -39.39
N GLU A 80 -14.54 0.57 -40.63
CA GLU A 80 -14.96 -0.14 -41.84
C GLU A 80 -13.73 -0.71 -42.56
N LYS A 81 -13.74 -2.01 -42.82
CA LYS A 81 -12.69 -2.66 -43.62
C LYS A 81 -12.72 -2.14 -45.05
N GLY A 82 -11.56 -1.83 -45.59
CA GLY A 82 -11.41 -1.36 -46.97
C GLY A 82 -10.26 -0.39 -47.15
N LEU A 83 -9.72 -0.34 -48.35
CA LEU A 83 -8.66 0.60 -48.75
C LEU A 83 -9.28 2.00 -48.90
N TRP A 84 -8.70 2.97 -48.22
CA TRP A 84 -9.10 4.38 -48.29
C TRP A 84 -8.49 5.04 -49.52
N GLY A 85 -7.27 4.66 -49.91
CA GLY A 85 -6.54 5.25 -51.03
C GLY A 85 -6.07 6.70 -50.78
N GLN A 86 -6.60 7.34 -49.72
CA GLN A 86 -6.22 8.65 -49.23
C GLN A 86 -6.32 8.69 -47.71
N LEU A 87 -5.33 9.31 -47.05
CA LEU A 87 -5.32 9.47 -45.60
C LEU A 87 -6.25 10.59 -45.15
N LYS A 88 -6.25 11.71 -45.88
CA LYS A 88 -6.95 12.94 -45.49
C LYS A 88 -8.38 12.96 -46.02
N ALA A 89 -9.31 13.49 -45.23
CA ALA A 89 -10.65 13.80 -45.71
C ALA A 89 -10.60 14.80 -46.88
N ALA A 90 -11.16 14.42 -48.02
CA ALA A 90 -11.41 15.32 -49.14
C ALA A 90 -12.84 15.87 -49.02
N GLY A 91 -13.00 17.18 -48.81
CA GLY A 91 -14.32 17.80 -48.65
C GLY A 91 -14.28 19.26 -48.24
N ASP A 92 -15.47 19.86 -48.10
CA ASP A 92 -15.62 21.24 -47.63
C ASP A 92 -15.11 21.39 -46.20
N ALA A 93 -14.32 22.43 -45.94
CA ALA A 93 -13.62 22.64 -44.67
C ALA A 93 -14.58 22.75 -43.46
N ALA A 94 -15.80 23.24 -43.69
CA ALA A 94 -16.84 23.31 -42.67
C ALA A 94 -17.30 21.91 -42.24
N SER A 95 -17.58 21.02 -43.20
CA SER A 95 -18.02 19.65 -42.93
C SER A 95 -16.96 18.81 -42.18
N VAL A 96 -15.68 18.96 -42.57
CA VAL A 96 -14.56 18.28 -41.90
C VAL A 96 -14.40 18.78 -40.47
N LYS A 97 -14.57 20.09 -40.25
CA LYS A 97 -14.50 20.69 -38.92
C LYS A 97 -15.66 20.22 -38.02
N GLU A 98 -16.88 20.16 -38.54
CA GLU A 98 -18.05 19.69 -37.79
C GLU A 98 -17.89 18.22 -37.38
N ARG A 99 -17.46 17.35 -38.32
CA ARG A 99 -17.16 15.94 -38.01
C ARG A 99 -16.13 15.82 -36.90
N ARG A 100 -15.05 16.60 -36.98
CA ARG A 100 -14.00 16.63 -35.96
C ARG A 100 -14.54 17.04 -34.59
N GLU A 101 -15.31 18.11 -34.53
CA GLU A 101 -15.88 18.58 -33.27
C GLU A 101 -16.85 17.56 -32.67
N ALA A 102 -17.63 16.86 -33.49
CA ALA A 102 -18.49 15.77 -33.05
C ALA A 102 -17.66 14.64 -32.42
N SER A 103 -16.61 14.17 -33.10
CA SER A 103 -15.72 13.12 -32.55
C SER A 103 -15.01 13.55 -31.26
N ILE A 104 -14.57 14.81 -31.16
CA ILE A 104 -13.95 15.32 -29.93
C ILE A 104 -14.96 15.33 -28.77
N ARG A 105 -16.21 15.74 -29.03
CA ARG A 105 -17.28 15.74 -28.03
C ARG A 105 -17.64 14.32 -27.58
N GLU A 106 -17.74 13.38 -28.52
CA GLU A 106 -18.03 11.98 -28.17
C GLU A 106 -16.90 11.38 -27.32
N LYS A 107 -15.65 11.66 -27.68
CA LYS A 107 -14.50 11.22 -26.90
C LYS A 107 -14.50 11.84 -25.50
N SER A 108 -14.77 13.14 -25.36
CA SER A 108 -14.78 13.78 -24.05
C SER A 108 -15.88 13.23 -23.15
N ILE A 109 -17.06 12.92 -23.70
CA ILE A 109 -18.15 12.25 -22.98
C ILE A 109 -17.71 10.84 -22.54
N ARG A 110 -17.06 10.08 -23.41
CA ARG A 110 -16.58 8.72 -23.12
C ARG A 110 -15.50 8.72 -22.04
N ASP A 111 -14.56 9.65 -22.11
CA ASP A 111 -13.50 9.82 -21.12
C ASP A 111 -14.06 10.27 -19.76
N ALA A 112 -15.06 11.15 -19.75
CA ALA A 112 -15.75 11.55 -18.52
C ALA A 112 -16.47 10.37 -17.86
N ARG A 113 -17.19 9.54 -18.64
CA ARG A 113 -17.84 8.32 -18.11
C ARG A 113 -16.83 7.35 -17.52
N ARG A 114 -15.72 7.08 -18.22
CA ARG A 114 -14.64 6.21 -17.70
C ARG A 114 -14.04 6.75 -16.40
N TYR A 115 -13.92 8.06 -16.27
CA TYR A 115 -13.45 8.69 -15.05
C TYR A 115 -14.45 8.49 -13.90
N GLU A 116 -15.74 8.68 -14.15
CA GLU A 116 -16.80 8.45 -13.16
C GLU A 116 -16.87 6.97 -12.73
N ASP A 117 -16.84 6.03 -13.66
CA ASP A 117 -16.84 4.60 -13.38
C ASP A 117 -15.63 4.18 -12.52
N ASN A 118 -14.44 4.69 -12.83
CA ASN A 118 -13.24 4.42 -12.05
C ASN A 118 -13.29 5.05 -10.66
N LYS A 119 -13.89 6.23 -10.54
CA LYS A 119 -14.09 6.90 -9.24
C LYS A 119 -15.07 6.11 -8.37
N GLU A 120 -16.13 5.60 -8.97
CA GLU A 120 -17.13 4.80 -8.28
C GLU A 120 -16.56 3.45 -7.83
N LYS A 121 -15.79 2.76 -8.69
CA LYS A 121 -15.08 1.53 -8.31
C LYS A 121 -14.13 1.75 -7.13
N LYS A 122 -13.34 2.82 -7.16
CA LYS A 122 -12.44 3.16 -6.04
C LYS A 122 -13.21 3.38 -4.74
N ARG A 123 -14.37 4.05 -4.80
CA ARG A 123 -15.23 4.23 -3.63
C ARG A 123 -15.73 2.90 -3.07
N GLN A 124 -16.20 2.01 -3.95
CA GLN A 124 -16.67 0.69 -3.55
C GLN A 124 -15.54 -0.16 -2.95
N ASP A 125 -14.34 -0.09 -3.53
CA ASP A 125 -13.15 -0.78 -3.01
C ASP A 125 -12.76 -0.22 -1.63
N ASP A 126 -12.75 1.11 -1.47
CA ASP A 126 -12.45 1.78 -0.21
C ASP A 126 -13.49 1.42 0.88
N ASP A 127 -14.77 1.44 0.54
CA ASP A 127 -15.87 1.07 1.45
C ASP A 127 -15.76 -0.41 1.86
N TYR A 128 -15.45 -1.30 0.91
CA TYR A 128 -15.25 -2.72 1.18
C TYR A 128 -14.07 -2.96 2.13
N VAL A 129 -12.92 -2.32 1.88
CA VAL A 129 -11.73 -2.42 2.75
C VAL A 129 -12.05 -1.88 4.14
N PHE A 130 -12.73 -0.73 4.23
CA PHE A 130 -13.15 -0.15 5.50
C PHE A 130 -14.05 -1.09 6.30
N HIS A 131 -15.07 -1.68 5.67
CA HIS A 131 -15.97 -2.61 6.34
C HIS A 131 -15.26 -3.87 6.83
N LYS A 132 -14.33 -4.41 6.03
CA LYS A 132 -13.51 -5.55 6.46
C LYS A 132 -12.64 -5.23 7.67
N GLN A 133 -12.00 -4.06 7.66
CA GLN A 133 -11.20 -3.61 8.79
C GLN A 133 -12.05 -3.43 10.05
N TRP A 134 -13.23 -2.82 9.90
CA TRP A 134 -14.16 -2.61 10.99
C TRP A 134 -14.68 -3.92 11.62
N ASP A 135 -14.94 -4.93 10.80
CA ASP A 135 -15.36 -6.24 11.30
C ASP A 135 -14.25 -6.94 12.09
N LEU A 136 -12.99 -6.85 11.61
CA LEU A 136 -11.83 -7.37 12.34
C LEU A 136 -11.66 -6.66 13.69
N GLU A 137 -11.71 -5.34 13.72
CA GLU A 137 -11.58 -4.55 14.95
C GLU A 137 -12.69 -4.88 15.96
N LYS A 138 -13.92 -5.12 15.48
CA LYS A 138 -15.02 -5.57 16.35
C LYS A 138 -14.75 -6.92 16.97
N ASP A 139 -14.23 -7.87 16.20
CA ASP A 139 -13.93 -9.20 16.70
C ASP A 139 -12.78 -9.18 17.71
N GLU A 140 -11.72 -8.42 17.43
CA GLU A 140 -10.63 -8.18 18.39
C GLU A 140 -11.15 -7.55 19.68
N LYS A 141 -12.00 -6.52 19.58
CA LYS A 141 -12.59 -5.87 20.76
C LYS A 141 -13.42 -6.85 21.59
N ARG A 142 -14.22 -7.72 20.96
CA ARG A 142 -15.00 -8.77 21.65
C ARG A 142 -14.11 -9.78 22.35
N VAL A 143 -12.92 -10.07 21.82
CA VAL A 143 -11.94 -10.95 22.48
C VAL A 143 -11.36 -10.26 23.70
N ILE A 144 -10.95 -9.00 23.57
CA ILE A 144 -10.41 -8.20 24.69
C ILE A 144 -11.45 -8.06 25.81
N GLU A 145 -12.70 -7.74 25.48
CA GLU A 145 -13.79 -7.61 26.46
C GLU A 145 -14.01 -8.93 27.22
N ARG A 146 -14.03 -10.08 26.52
CA ARG A 146 -14.14 -11.40 27.16
C ARG A 146 -12.97 -11.69 28.10
N LEU A 147 -11.74 -11.39 27.70
CA LEU A 147 -10.57 -11.58 28.55
C LEU A 147 -10.61 -10.65 29.77
N ALA A 148 -11.03 -9.39 29.60
CA ALA A 148 -11.19 -8.44 30.70
C ALA A 148 -12.25 -8.90 31.71
N GLU A 149 -13.38 -9.45 31.24
CA GLU A 149 -14.41 -10.03 32.11
C GLU A 149 -13.91 -11.24 32.89
N LEU A 150 -13.12 -12.12 32.26
CA LEU A 150 -12.52 -13.27 32.94
C LEU A 150 -11.55 -12.81 34.03
N HIS A 151 -10.63 -11.92 33.70
CA HIS A 151 -9.68 -11.37 34.68
C HIS A 151 -10.39 -10.65 35.82
N LYS A 152 -11.50 -9.94 35.54
CA LYS A 152 -12.32 -9.30 36.57
C LYS A 152 -12.93 -10.34 37.52
N LYS A 153 -13.52 -11.41 36.99
CA LYS A 153 -14.10 -12.50 37.81
C LYS A 153 -13.05 -13.21 38.65
N ASP A 154 -11.85 -13.45 38.10
CA ASP A 154 -10.77 -14.10 38.84
C ASP A 154 -10.22 -13.18 39.95
N ALA A 155 -10.08 -11.88 39.68
CA ALA A 155 -9.71 -10.90 40.70
C ALA A 155 -10.77 -10.79 41.81
N GLU A 156 -12.07 -10.83 41.46
CA GLU A 156 -13.17 -10.86 42.44
C GLU A 156 -13.08 -12.10 43.33
N LYS A 157 -12.84 -13.30 42.77
CA LYS A 157 -12.65 -14.53 43.56
C LYS A 157 -11.45 -14.44 44.49
N GLN A 158 -10.31 -13.96 43.99
CA GLN A 158 -9.12 -13.76 44.81
C GLN A 158 -9.35 -12.78 45.96
N LEU A 159 -10.15 -11.74 45.73
CA LEU A 159 -10.58 -10.82 46.79
C LEU A 159 -11.42 -11.53 47.86
N TYR A 160 -12.40 -12.35 47.47
CA TYR A 160 -13.19 -13.12 48.43
C TYR A 160 -12.33 -14.11 49.23
N GLU A 161 -11.46 -14.88 48.55
CA GLU A 161 -10.52 -15.81 49.21
C GLU A 161 -9.57 -15.07 50.17
N TRP A 162 -9.10 -13.87 49.79
CA TRP A 162 -8.26 -13.04 50.64
C TRP A 162 -9.02 -12.53 51.89
N VAL A 163 -10.28 -12.12 51.75
CA VAL A 163 -11.11 -11.72 52.89
C VAL A 163 -11.36 -12.90 53.83
N GLU A 164 -11.76 -14.06 53.31
CA GLU A 164 -12.00 -15.26 54.11
C GLU A 164 -10.74 -15.72 54.87
N THR A 165 -9.58 -15.71 54.21
CA THR A 165 -8.32 -16.06 54.86
C THR A 165 -7.89 -15.03 55.91
N LYS A 166 -8.22 -13.75 55.74
CA LYS A 166 -7.99 -12.71 56.74
C LYS A 166 -8.90 -12.89 57.96
N GLU A 167 -10.20 -13.10 57.75
CA GLU A 167 -11.16 -13.36 58.84
C GLU A 167 -10.82 -14.65 59.60
N ALA A 168 -10.39 -15.71 58.89
CA ALA A 168 -9.95 -16.95 59.52
C ALA A 168 -8.63 -16.80 60.30
N LYS A 169 -7.75 -15.87 59.91
CA LYS A 169 -6.53 -15.53 60.66
C LYS A 169 -6.85 -14.68 61.88
N GLU A 170 -7.69 -13.64 61.74
CA GLU A 170 -8.13 -12.80 62.85
C GLU A 170 -8.90 -13.62 63.91
N ALA A 171 -9.70 -14.60 63.50
CA ALA A 171 -10.39 -15.51 64.43
C ALA A 171 -9.43 -16.50 65.14
N LYS A 172 -8.26 -16.81 64.55
CA LYS A 172 -7.21 -17.62 65.18
C LYS A 172 -6.30 -16.80 66.08
N GLU A 173 -5.93 -15.59 65.66
CA GLU A 173 -5.14 -14.65 66.44
C GLU A 173 -5.92 -14.10 67.65
N ALA A 174 -7.25 -14.01 67.59
CA ALA A 174 -8.10 -13.73 68.75
C ALA A 174 -8.11 -14.86 69.82
N GLY A 175 -7.47 -16.01 69.55
CA GLY A 175 -7.28 -17.13 70.48
C GLY A 175 -5.86 -17.29 71.02
N GLU A 176 -4.87 -16.59 70.46
CA GLU A 176 -3.47 -16.58 70.91
C GLU A 176 -3.02 -15.13 71.14
N GLU A 177 -3.37 -14.55 72.29
CA GLU A 177 -2.74 -13.33 72.79
C GLU A 177 -1.32 -13.65 73.29
N GLU A 178 -0.36 -13.74 72.37
CA GLU A 178 1.06 -13.61 72.69
C GLU A 178 1.38 -12.11 72.92
N PRO A 179 2.07 -11.73 74.01
CA PRO A 179 2.29 -10.34 74.33
C PRO A 179 3.16 -9.67 73.26
N VAL A 180 2.58 -8.66 72.60
CA VAL A 180 3.25 -7.82 71.62
C VAL A 180 4.44 -7.10 72.29
N SER A 181 5.64 -7.66 72.15
CA SER A 181 6.89 -6.97 72.44
C SER A 181 7.03 -5.80 71.47
N THR A 182 6.64 -4.62 71.94
CA THR A 182 6.82 -3.38 71.19
C THR A 182 8.30 -3.08 71.02
N TYR A 183 8.64 -2.48 69.88
CA TYR A 183 9.99 -2.14 69.43
C TYR A 183 10.81 -1.26 70.43
N PHE A 184 10.17 -0.75 71.49
CA PHE A 184 10.80 -0.01 72.57
C PHE A 184 11.50 -0.88 73.64
N ASP A 185 11.13 -2.16 73.80
CA ASP A 185 11.69 -3.02 74.86
C ASP A 185 13.08 -3.60 74.53
N LYS A 186 13.52 -3.54 73.26
CA LYS A 186 14.84 -4.02 72.84
C LYS A 186 15.97 -2.97 72.95
N GLN A 187 15.67 -1.72 73.30
CA GLN A 187 16.67 -0.65 73.36
C GLN A 187 17.17 -0.29 74.77
N LEU A 188 16.70 -0.97 75.83
CA LEU A 188 17.10 -0.68 77.21
C LEU A 188 18.12 -1.65 77.81
N VAL A 189 18.60 -2.65 77.06
CA VAL A 189 19.59 -3.62 77.52
C VAL A 189 20.74 -3.63 76.52
N GLU A 190 21.91 -3.20 76.99
CA GLU A 190 23.20 -3.07 76.27
C GLU A 190 23.26 -1.82 75.35
N GLY A 191 24.01 -0.76 75.66
CA GLY A 191 25.41 -0.76 76.07
C GLY A 191 26.25 -0.31 74.87
N ASP A 192 26.59 0.98 74.84
CA ASP A 192 27.61 1.67 74.02
C ASP A 192 27.62 1.45 72.49
N VAL A 193 27.13 2.44 71.74
CA VAL A 193 27.55 2.67 70.35
C VAL A 193 27.90 4.16 70.16
N ASN A 194 29.18 4.41 69.89
CA ASN A 194 29.76 5.74 69.68
C ASN A 194 29.06 6.50 68.53
N PRO A 195 28.75 7.80 68.66
CA PRO A 195 28.04 8.57 67.64
C PRO A 195 28.93 9.12 66.51
N PHE A 196 30.13 8.58 66.29
CA PHE A 196 31.05 9.08 65.26
C PHE A 196 31.74 7.92 64.51
N GLU A 197 30.98 7.26 63.62
CA GLU A 197 31.55 6.57 62.46
C GLU A 197 30.87 7.14 61.21
N GLU A 198 31.60 7.98 60.48
CA GLU A 198 31.29 8.34 59.09
C GLU A 198 31.30 7.05 58.25
N LYS A 199 30.11 6.55 57.93
CA LYS A 199 29.92 5.69 56.77
C LYS A 199 29.41 6.57 55.63
N ASP A 200 30.30 6.80 54.67
CA ASP A 200 29.99 7.37 53.36
C ASP A 200 28.83 6.61 52.72
N GLY A 201 27.65 7.20 52.81
CA GLY A 201 26.41 6.64 52.33
C GLY A 201 25.37 7.75 52.28
N LEU A 202 25.55 8.65 51.31
CA LEU A 202 24.72 9.83 51.10
C LEU A 202 23.24 9.42 50.90
N ILE A 203 22.45 9.48 51.97
CA ILE A 203 20.98 9.37 51.91
C ILE A 203 20.48 10.76 51.47
N PRO A 204 19.84 10.90 50.29
CA PRO A 204 19.38 12.21 49.85
C PRO A 204 18.19 12.67 50.69
N LEU A 205 18.26 13.92 51.15
CA LEU A 205 17.16 14.63 51.82
C LEU A 205 15.91 14.68 50.92
N PRO A 206 14.71 14.63 51.51
CA PRO A 206 13.45 14.69 50.75
C PRO A 206 13.33 16.08 50.10
N GLY A 207 13.58 16.15 48.79
CA GLY A 207 13.52 17.38 48.01
C GLY A 207 14.53 17.49 46.87
N SER A 208 15.59 16.68 46.83
CA SER A 208 16.55 16.70 45.70
C SER A 208 16.17 15.69 44.62
N TYR A 209 15.34 16.12 43.66
CA TYR A 209 15.06 15.37 42.45
C TYR A 209 16.31 15.32 41.54
N HIS A 210 17.10 14.26 41.61
CA HIS A 210 17.91 13.85 40.47
C HIS A 210 16.99 13.20 39.43
N LYS A 211 16.62 13.96 38.40
CA LYS A 211 15.82 13.47 37.26
C LYS A 211 16.65 12.49 36.42
N LYS A 212 16.75 11.24 36.86
CA LYS A 212 16.90 10.09 35.95
C LYS A 212 15.52 9.46 35.83
N THR A 213 14.73 10.02 34.91
CA THR A 213 13.43 9.44 34.54
C THR A 213 13.64 8.02 34.00
N ALA A 214 12.71 7.09 34.25
CA ALA A 214 12.75 5.71 33.73
C ALA A 214 13.08 5.61 32.22
N ARG A 215 12.75 6.66 31.44
CA ARG A 215 13.16 6.82 30.04
C ARG A 215 14.68 6.78 29.79
N SER A 216 15.51 7.35 30.66
CA SER A 216 16.97 7.37 30.46
C SER A 216 17.63 6.03 30.78
N SER A 217 17.05 5.26 31.71
CA SER A 217 17.47 3.89 32.00
C SER A 217 17.04 2.94 30.87
N ALA A 218 15.82 3.10 30.34
CA ALA A 218 15.34 2.32 29.21
C ALA A 218 16.16 2.55 27.92
N MET A 219 16.56 3.80 27.62
CA MET A 219 17.43 4.08 26.47
C MET A 219 18.87 3.56 26.65
N ALA A 220 19.41 3.59 27.87
CA ALA A 220 20.74 3.04 28.13
C ALA A 220 20.78 1.50 28.00
N ASN A 221 19.66 0.82 28.29
CA ASN A 221 19.52 -0.62 28.09
C ASN A 221 19.21 -0.99 26.63
N SER A 222 18.48 -0.16 25.86
CA SER A 222 18.22 -0.43 24.44
C SER A 222 19.48 -0.29 23.56
N LEU A 223 20.47 0.49 23.99
CA LEU A 223 21.77 0.62 23.30
C LEU A 223 22.73 -0.55 23.56
N LYS A 224 22.43 -1.41 24.55
CA LYS A 224 23.25 -2.59 24.91
C LYS A 224 22.59 -3.92 24.53
N ALA A 225 21.33 -3.90 24.10
CA ALA A 225 20.63 -5.10 23.68
C ALA A 225 21.08 -5.48 22.27
N GLU A 226 21.65 -6.68 22.12
CA GLU A 226 21.90 -7.26 20.80
C GLU A 226 20.56 -7.55 20.11
N PRO A 227 20.45 -7.31 18.78
CA PRO A 227 19.20 -7.50 18.06
C PRO A 227 18.79 -8.98 18.10
N VAL A 228 17.56 -9.25 18.54
CA VAL A 228 16.97 -10.59 18.54
C VAL A 228 16.76 -11.03 17.08
N PRO A 229 17.35 -12.15 16.63
CA PRO A 229 17.38 -12.54 15.22
C PRO A 229 16.00 -12.89 14.62
N GLU A 230 14.97 -13.05 15.45
CA GLU A 230 13.62 -13.45 15.04
C GLU A 230 12.82 -12.32 14.33
N PHE A 231 13.25 -11.06 14.49
CA PHE A 231 12.57 -9.89 13.91
C PHE A 231 13.41 -9.13 12.86
N ASP A 232 14.56 -9.67 12.45
CA ASP A 232 15.41 -9.03 11.44
C ASP A 232 14.91 -9.31 10.01
N ILE A 233 14.08 -8.39 9.52
CA ILE A 233 13.38 -8.49 8.22
C ILE A 233 14.36 -8.53 7.04
N ARG A 234 15.59 -8.04 7.21
CA ARG A 234 16.61 -8.02 6.15
C ARG A 234 17.10 -9.42 5.77
N LYS A 235 17.05 -10.38 6.72
CA LYS A 235 17.49 -11.76 6.46
C LYS A 235 16.46 -12.58 5.68
N LYS A 236 15.17 -12.21 5.74
CA LYS A 236 14.09 -12.87 5.00
C LYS A 236 14.10 -12.56 3.49
N GLU A 237 14.69 -11.45 3.08
CA GLU A 237 14.77 -11.12 1.65
C GLU A 237 15.83 -11.97 0.92
N ASP A 238 16.94 -12.30 1.58
CA ASP A 238 18.01 -13.11 0.98
C ASP A 238 17.64 -14.61 0.84
N GLU A 239 16.84 -15.18 1.75
CA GLU A 239 16.34 -16.56 1.61
C GLU A 239 15.21 -16.69 0.56
N SER A 240 14.45 -15.62 0.31
CA SER A 240 13.37 -15.62 -0.68
C SER A 240 13.85 -15.54 -2.14
N ALA A 241 15.11 -15.12 -2.36
CA ALA A 241 15.72 -15.06 -3.69
C ALA A 241 16.11 -16.45 -4.24
N GLY A 242 16.24 -17.47 -3.38
CA GLY A 242 16.54 -18.86 -3.78
C GLY A 242 15.33 -19.71 -4.19
N GLY A 243 14.11 -19.33 -3.80
CA GLY A 243 12.89 -20.13 -4.03
C GLY A 243 12.25 -19.98 -5.42
N ARG A 244 12.83 -19.17 -6.30
CA ARG A 244 12.23 -18.87 -7.63
C ARG A 244 12.44 -19.97 -8.68
N SER A 245 13.29 -20.96 -8.41
CA SER A 245 13.51 -22.13 -9.29
C SER A 245 12.49 -23.25 -9.04
N GLU A 246 12.13 -23.53 -7.79
CA GLU A 246 11.21 -24.64 -7.45
C GLU A 246 9.76 -24.38 -7.88
N GLY A 247 9.34 -23.11 -7.95
CA GLY A 247 8.00 -22.73 -8.42
C GLY A 247 7.78 -22.88 -9.93
N LYS A 248 8.85 -23.00 -10.72
CA LYS A 248 8.75 -23.24 -12.17
C LYS A 248 8.63 -24.73 -12.49
N GLU A 249 9.36 -25.59 -11.79
CA GLU A 249 9.33 -27.04 -12.01
C GLU A 249 7.99 -27.68 -11.60
N LYS A 250 7.34 -27.18 -10.53
CA LYS A 250 6.01 -27.66 -10.14
C LYS A 250 4.89 -27.23 -11.09
N ARG A 251 5.09 -26.16 -11.87
CA ARG A 251 4.08 -25.67 -12.82
C ARG A 251 4.10 -26.47 -14.12
N THR A 252 5.29 -26.88 -14.58
CA THR A 252 5.46 -27.77 -15.73
C THR A 252 4.96 -29.18 -15.45
N GLN A 253 5.15 -29.72 -14.24
CA GLN A 253 4.64 -31.06 -13.89
C GLN A 253 3.10 -31.11 -13.76
N ILE A 254 2.42 -29.99 -13.51
CA ILE A 254 0.95 -29.94 -13.46
C ILE A 254 0.37 -29.77 -14.87
N GLU A 255 1.07 -29.07 -15.78
CA GLU A 255 0.64 -28.94 -17.19
C GLU A 255 0.78 -30.28 -17.95
N GLU A 256 1.83 -31.06 -17.69
CA GLU A 256 2.08 -32.35 -18.34
C GLU A 256 1.08 -33.44 -17.89
N VAL A 257 0.63 -33.42 -16.64
CA VAL A 257 -0.41 -34.35 -16.14
C VAL A 257 -1.81 -34.00 -16.65
N VAL A 258 -2.08 -32.73 -16.95
CA VAL A 258 -3.38 -32.30 -17.48
C VAL A 258 -3.50 -32.57 -18.98
N GLU A 259 -2.40 -32.52 -19.76
CA GLU A 259 -2.40 -32.95 -21.16
C GLU A 259 -2.52 -34.49 -21.32
N GLU A 260 -1.95 -35.28 -20.41
CA GLU A 260 -2.09 -36.75 -20.44
C GLU A 260 -3.52 -37.23 -20.05
N GLU A 261 -4.23 -36.51 -19.18
CA GLU A 261 -5.63 -36.83 -18.85
C GLU A 261 -6.63 -36.42 -19.95
N GLU A 262 -6.30 -35.45 -20.82
CA GLU A 262 -7.15 -35.06 -21.95
C GLU A 262 -6.97 -35.97 -23.18
N GLU A 263 -5.84 -36.69 -23.33
CA GLU A 263 -5.63 -37.67 -24.42
C GLU A 263 -6.20 -39.07 -24.12
N GLU A 264 -6.54 -39.41 -22.87
CA GLU A 264 -7.20 -40.68 -22.51
C GLU A 264 -8.75 -40.64 -22.60
N GLU A 265 -9.35 -39.46 -22.84
CA GLU A 265 -10.82 -39.28 -22.98
C GLU A 265 -11.34 -39.08 -24.44
N GLU A 266 -10.48 -39.16 -25.47
CA GLU A 266 -10.88 -39.25 -26.91
C GLU A 266 -10.78 -40.68 -27.49
#